data_AF-A0A317HJV2-F1
#
_entry.id   AF-A0A317HJV2-F1
#
_cell.length_a   1.000
_cell.length_b   1.000
_cell.length_c   1.000
_cell.angle_alpha   90.00
_cell.angle_beta   90.00
_cell.angle_gamma   90.00
#
_symmetry.space_group_name_H-M   'P 1'
#
loop_
_entity.id
_entity.type
_entity.pdbx_description
1 polymer ?
#
loop_
_entity_poly.entity_id
_entity_poly.type
_entity_poly.pdbx_seq_one_letter_code
_entity_poly.pdbx_strand_id
1 'polypeptide(L)'
;SLSGSRRRMTPAGFAEAVARLELTNAALVDCTADDSIVEAYPAFINANLHIVTPNKRANVLPWRRYESLKELLDRRQKYFLYETNVGAGLPVMSTLRDLIASGDEVVKIEGILSGTLSYLFNAYDGSVPFSQLVAEAREMGFTEPDPRDDLSGHDVARKLLILAREIGLKMEIAQVRVHSLVPPPLRRGPFSSQFFPALARYDSTVLKRFEAARSRGSVLRYVGILENGRAEASLMECSRNHPLASAKGSDNIIAFTTTRYSRTPLVVQGPGAGADVTAMGVFSDILKLLHYLPE
;
A
#
# COMPACT_ATOMS: atom_id res chain seq x y z
N SER A 1 19.64 13.90 10.36
CA SER A 1 18.54 14.21 11.29
C SER A 1 18.34 15.72 11.32
N LEU A 2 17.09 16.19 11.20
CA LEU A 2 16.71 17.62 11.28
C LEU A 2 17.14 18.31 12.60
N SER A 3 17.58 17.53 13.59
CA SER A 3 18.19 18.01 14.85
C SER A 3 19.52 18.76 14.68
N GLY A 4 20.18 18.67 13.52
CA GLY A 4 21.43 19.39 13.22
C GLY A 4 21.25 20.80 12.66
N SER A 5 20.02 21.20 12.30
CA SER A 5 19.76 22.54 11.74
C SER A 5 19.71 23.60 12.84
N ARG A 6 20.51 24.67 12.69
CA ARG A 6 20.49 25.84 13.60
C ARG A 6 19.18 26.65 13.51
N ARG A 7 18.41 26.46 12.43
CA ARG A 7 17.08 27.03 12.26
C ARG A 7 16.05 25.91 12.39
N ARG A 8 15.23 25.95 13.45
CA ARG A 8 13.98 25.19 13.47
C ARG A 8 13.01 25.87 12.51
N MET A 9 12.48 25.11 11.58
CA MET A 9 11.53 25.61 10.59
C MET A 9 10.35 24.64 10.54
N THR A 10 9.14 25.18 10.53
CA THR A 10 7.93 24.39 10.31
C THR A 10 7.84 24.01 8.83
N PRO A 11 7.07 22.96 8.46
CA PRO A 11 6.84 22.63 7.06
C PRO A 11 6.29 23.81 6.24
N ALA A 12 5.36 24.58 6.83
CA ALA A 12 4.83 25.79 6.20
C ALA A 12 5.91 26.88 6.01
N GLY A 13 6.73 27.14 7.02
CA GLY A 13 7.84 28.10 6.91
C GLY A 13 8.89 27.65 5.87
N PHE A 14 9.07 26.35 5.70
CA PHE A 14 9.91 25.81 4.64
C PHE A 14 9.32 26.09 3.25
N ALA A 15 8.02 25.83 3.08
CA ALA A 15 7.32 26.14 1.83
C ALA A 15 7.41 27.63 1.46
N GLU A 16 7.23 28.53 2.43
CA GLU A 16 7.41 29.98 2.21
C GLU A 16 8.84 30.34 1.80
N ALA A 17 9.85 29.74 2.43
CA ALA A 17 11.25 29.97 2.07
C ALA A 17 11.55 29.49 0.64
N VAL A 18 11.01 28.34 0.24
CA VAL A 18 11.16 27.80 -1.12
C VAL A 18 10.41 28.66 -2.14
N ALA A 19 9.22 29.17 -1.80
CA ALA A 19 8.45 30.03 -2.70
C ALA A 19 9.25 31.28 -3.13
N ARG A 20 10.08 31.84 -2.24
CA ARG A 20 10.95 32.99 -2.54
C ARG A 20 12.10 32.68 -3.50
N LEU A 21 12.37 31.41 -3.76
CA LEU A 21 13.38 30.98 -4.75
C LEU A 21 12.81 30.98 -6.17
N GLU A 22 11.49 31.11 -6.33
CA GLU A 22 10.80 31.19 -7.63
C GLU A 22 11.17 30.03 -8.59
N LEU A 23 11.34 28.82 -8.04
CA LEU A 23 11.69 27.65 -8.82
C LEU A 23 10.57 27.28 -9.80
N THR A 24 10.92 27.04 -11.06
CA THR A 24 9.98 26.69 -12.12
C THR A 24 9.71 25.18 -12.19
N ASN A 25 10.79 24.38 -12.13
CA ASN A 25 10.78 22.93 -12.26
C ASN A 25 11.34 22.27 -11.00
N ALA A 26 10.55 22.27 -9.92
CA ALA A 26 10.99 21.73 -8.63
C ALA A 26 9.94 20.82 -7.99
N ALA A 27 10.40 19.86 -7.20
CA ALA A 27 9.55 18.90 -6.51
C ALA A 27 9.92 18.79 -5.04
N LEU A 28 8.90 18.65 -4.18
CA LEU A 28 9.08 18.09 -2.85
C LEU A 28 9.14 16.57 -2.97
N VAL A 29 10.22 15.98 -2.45
CA VAL A 29 10.34 14.53 -2.28
C VAL A 29 10.08 14.19 -0.81
N ASP A 30 8.83 13.86 -0.49
CA ASP A 30 8.41 13.55 0.89
C ASP A 30 8.60 12.06 1.19
N CYS A 31 9.79 11.67 1.67
CA CYS A 31 10.07 10.31 2.12
C CYS A 31 9.77 10.09 3.62
N THR A 32 8.82 10.83 4.19
CA THR A 32 8.41 10.68 5.59
C THR A 32 7.15 9.81 5.70
N ALA A 33 6.75 9.54 6.95
CA ALA A 33 5.42 9.05 7.28
C ALA A 33 4.75 10.02 8.27
N ASP A 34 4.86 11.33 8.02
CA ASP A 34 4.42 12.39 8.93
C ASP A 34 3.17 13.11 8.37
N ASP A 35 2.13 13.27 9.19
CA ASP A 35 0.91 13.99 8.81
C ASP A 35 1.20 15.48 8.61
N SER A 36 2.08 16.07 9.41
CA SER A 36 2.36 17.51 9.37
C SER A 36 2.95 17.97 8.03
N ILE A 37 3.66 17.07 7.33
CA ILE A 37 4.18 17.33 5.99
C ILE A 37 3.03 17.30 4.97
N VAL A 38 2.12 16.30 5.07
CA VAL A 38 0.93 16.20 4.21
C VAL A 38 -0.02 17.38 4.41
N GLU A 39 -0.21 17.84 5.64
CA GLU A 39 -0.99 19.06 5.95
C GLU A 39 -0.40 20.30 5.26
N ALA A 40 0.91 20.31 5.02
CA ALA A 40 1.61 21.40 4.34
C ALA A 40 1.69 21.25 2.81
N TYR A 41 1.24 20.13 2.22
CA TYR A 41 1.24 19.94 0.75
C TYR A 41 0.60 21.11 -0.01
N PRO A 42 -0.55 21.69 0.41
CA PRO A 42 -1.11 22.86 -0.27
C PRO A 42 -0.14 24.05 -0.32
N ALA A 43 0.65 24.29 0.73
CA ALA A 43 1.64 25.35 0.76
C ALA A 43 2.79 25.07 -0.23
N PHE A 44 3.28 23.83 -0.29
CA PHE A 44 4.31 23.43 -1.25
C PHE A 44 3.83 23.53 -2.71
N ILE A 45 2.59 23.13 -2.99
CA ILE A 45 2.00 23.23 -4.34
C ILE A 45 1.82 24.70 -4.73
N ASN A 46 1.39 25.56 -3.80
CA ASN A 46 1.31 27.01 -4.03
C ASN A 46 2.70 27.65 -4.23
N ALA A 47 3.73 27.10 -3.59
CA ALA A 47 5.15 27.42 -3.83
C ALA A 47 5.71 26.82 -5.14
N ASN A 48 4.82 26.41 -6.06
CA ASN A 48 5.13 25.91 -7.41
C ASN A 48 5.78 24.52 -7.45
N LEU A 49 5.73 23.75 -6.37
CA LEU A 49 6.35 22.43 -6.30
C LEU A 49 5.41 21.31 -6.77
N HIS A 50 5.98 20.37 -7.51
CA HIS A 50 5.45 19.02 -7.69
C HIS A 50 5.62 18.21 -6.40
N ILE A 51 4.90 17.10 -6.26
CA ILE A 51 5.02 16.19 -5.12
C ILE A 51 5.41 14.80 -5.61
N VAL A 52 6.48 14.24 -5.04
CA VAL A 52 6.89 12.83 -5.22
C VAL A 52 6.97 12.20 -3.83
N THR A 53 6.31 11.06 -3.61
CA THR A 53 6.26 10.51 -2.24
C THR A 53 5.96 9.00 -2.13
N PRO A 54 6.65 8.27 -1.24
CA PRO A 54 6.21 6.98 -0.68
C PRO A 54 5.22 7.10 0.49
N ASN A 55 4.84 8.33 0.87
CA ASN A 55 3.91 8.60 1.95
C ASN A 55 2.46 8.39 1.47
N LYS A 56 1.85 7.31 1.95
CA LYS A 56 0.46 6.94 1.64
C LYS A 56 -0.58 7.93 2.21
N ARG A 57 -0.21 8.72 3.23
CA ARG A 57 -1.15 9.51 4.04
C ARG A 57 -1.98 10.47 3.20
N ALA A 58 -1.37 11.14 2.22
CA ALA A 58 -2.08 12.05 1.31
C ALA A 58 -3.17 11.35 0.48
N ASN A 59 -2.93 10.13 0.00
CA ASN A 59 -3.90 9.40 -0.81
C ASN A 59 -5.03 8.74 0.00
N VAL A 60 -4.89 8.66 1.32
CA VAL A 60 -5.91 8.09 2.22
C VAL A 60 -6.56 9.14 3.12
N LEU A 61 -6.36 10.43 2.82
CA LEU A 61 -7.08 11.53 3.46
C LEU A 61 -8.61 11.33 3.33
N PRO A 62 -9.41 11.90 4.26
CA PRO A 62 -10.85 12.00 4.08
C PRO A 62 -11.20 12.57 2.71
N TRP A 63 -12.27 12.06 2.08
CA TRP A 63 -12.59 12.30 0.67
C TRP A 63 -12.52 13.78 0.29
N ARG A 64 -13.18 14.66 1.05
CA ARG A 64 -13.19 16.10 0.75
C ARG A 64 -11.80 16.72 0.73
N ARG A 65 -10.91 16.28 1.63
CA ARG A 65 -9.53 16.78 1.72
C ARG A 65 -8.69 16.23 0.57
N TYR A 66 -8.87 14.96 0.22
CA TYR A 66 -8.24 14.34 -0.94
C TYR A 66 -8.68 15.04 -2.24
N GLU A 67 -9.99 15.23 -2.45
CA GLU A 67 -10.57 15.91 -3.61
C GLU A 67 -10.04 17.35 -3.72
N SER A 68 -10.02 18.11 -2.62
CA SER A 68 -9.45 19.47 -2.58
C SER A 68 -7.96 19.51 -2.95
N LEU A 69 -7.17 18.51 -2.52
CA LEU A 69 -5.76 18.40 -2.86
C LEU A 69 -5.58 18.13 -4.37
N LYS A 70 -6.37 17.20 -4.93
CA LYS A 70 -6.36 16.89 -6.37
C LYS A 70 -6.77 18.09 -7.22
N GLU A 71 -7.83 18.80 -6.84
CA GLU A 71 -8.24 20.04 -7.51
C GLU A 71 -7.16 21.13 -7.46
N LEU A 72 -6.44 21.25 -6.34
CA LEU A 72 -5.34 22.21 -6.23
C LEU A 72 -4.17 21.83 -7.16
N LEU A 73 -3.79 20.56 -7.20
CA LEU A 73 -2.76 20.06 -8.11
C LEU A 73 -3.14 20.36 -9.56
N ASP A 74 -4.39 20.09 -9.95
CA ASP A 74 -4.88 20.35 -11.31
C ASP A 74 -4.88 21.86 -11.62
N ARG A 75 -5.43 22.70 -10.74
CA ARG A 75 -5.43 24.17 -10.94
C ARG A 75 -4.03 24.76 -11.06
N ARG A 76 -3.05 24.19 -10.36
CA ARG A 76 -1.65 24.64 -10.37
C ARG A 76 -0.80 23.91 -11.41
N GLN A 77 -1.40 22.98 -12.16
CA GLN A 77 -0.73 22.13 -13.14
C GLN A 77 0.50 21.42 -12.55
N LYS A 78 0.31 20.82 -11.36
CA LYS A 78 1.37 20.11 -10.63
C LYS A 78 1.13 18.61 -10.57
N TYR A 79 2.14 17.87 -10.98
CA TYR A 79 2.21 16.42 -10.80
C TYR A 79 2.31 16.00 -9.34
N PHE A 80 1.59 14.93 -9.02
CA PHE A 80 1.65 14.20 -7.76
C PHE A 80 1.92 12.73 -8.07
N LEU A 81 3.14 12.28 -7.80
CA LEU A 81 3.65 10.96 -8.13
C LEU A 81 3.88 10.16 -6.85
N TYR A 82 3.43 8.91 -6.87
CA TYR A 82 3.35 8.06 -5.70
C TYR A 82 3.34 6.58 -6.06
N GLU A 83 4.16 6.17 -7.03
CA GLU A 83 4.29 4.77 -7.47
C GLU A 83 4.48 3.83 -6.28
N THR A 84 5.30 4.26 -5.32
CA THR A 84 5.68 3.48 -4.15
C THR A 84 4.60 3.32 -3.10
N ASN A 85 3.46 4.01 -3.22
CA ASN A 85 2.36 3.85 -2.30
C ASN A 85 1.70 2.46 -2.40
N VAL A 86 1.79 1.78 -3.55
CA VAL A 86 1.29 0.41 -3.73
C VAL A 86 2.33 -0.41 -4.48
N GLY A 87 2.84 -1.47 -3.85
CA GLY A 87 3.81 -2.37 -4.49
C GLY A 87 5.28 -1.93 -4.39
N ALA A 88 5.62 -0.94 -3.56
CA ALA A 88 6.98 -0.44 -3.38
C ALA A 88 7.62 -0.03 -4.73
N GLY A 89 8.66 -0.70 -5.21
CA GLY A 89 9.30 -0.35 -6.49
C GLY A 89 8.59 -0.90 -7.73
N LEU A 90 7.52 -1.68 -7.56
CA LEU A 90 6.78 -2.26 -8.67
C LEU A 90 6.00 -1.17 -9.44
N PRO A 91 5.91 -1.25 -10.78
CA PRO A 91 5.21 -0.26 -11.60
C PRO A 91 3.68 -0.47 -11.55
N VAL A 92 3.08 -0.45 -10.36
CA VAL A 92 1.64 -0.72 -10.15
C VAL A 92 0.79 0.47 -10.60
N MET A 93 1.12 1.67 -10.12
CA MET A 93 0.37 2.90 -10.37
C MET A 93 0.54 3.36 -11.82
N SER A 94 1.77 3.30 -12.36
CA SER A 94 2.03 3.59 -13.77
C SER A 94 1.26 2.64 -14.69
N THR A 95 1.36 1.33 -14.47
CA THR A 95 0.60 0.34 -15.25
C THR A 95 -0.90 0.63 -15.20
N LEU A 96 -1.45 0.92 -14.02
CA LEU A 96 -2.87 1.24 -13.86
C LEU A 96 -3.27 2.50 -14.62
N ARG A 97 -2.45 3.56 -14.55
CA ARG A 97 -2.67 4.81 -15.28
C ARG A 97 -2.60 4.60 -16.79
N ASP A 98 -1.65 3.82 -17.29
CA ASP A 98 -1.50 3.57 -18.72
C ASP A 98 -2.69 2.77 -19.28
N LEU A 99 -3.19 1.79 -18.52
CA LEU A 99 -4.42 1.08 -18.86
C LEU A 99 -5.60 2.06 -19.01
N ILE A 100 -5.82 2.93 -18.02
CA ILE A 100 -6.92 3.92 -18.05
C ILE A 100 -6.73 4.94 -19.16
N ALA A 101 -5.52 5.51 -19.30
CA ALA A 101 -5.22 6.56 -20.27
C ALA A 101 -5.34 6.06 -21.72
N SER A 102 -5.06 4.77 -21.97
CA SER A 102 -5.30 4.12 -23.27
C SER A 102 -6.77 3.80 -23.54
N GLY A 103 -7.69 4.18 -22.64
CA GLY A 103 -9.13 3.95 -22.75
C GLY A 103 -9.57 2.53 -22.44
N ASP A 104 -8.80 1.77 -21.64
CA ASP A 104 -9.28 0.50 -21.07
C ASP A 104 -10.11 0.77 -19.80
N GLU A 105 -10.95 -0.20 -19.43
CA GLU A 105 -11.78 -0.13 -18.24
C GLU A 105 -11.41 -1.27 -17.27
N VAL A 106 -11.07 -0.89 -16.04
CA VAL A 106 -10.68 -1.82 -14.98
C VAL A 106 -11.92 -2.45 -14.37
N VAL A 107 -12.05 -3.77 -14.54
CA VAL A 107 -13.17 -4.56 -14.01
C VAL A 107 -12.88 -5.02 -12.59
N LYS A 108 -11.65 -5.50 -12.37
CA LYS A 108 -11.22 -6.09 -11.10
C LYS A 108 -9.73 -5.87 -10.87
N ILE A 109 -9.38 -5.51 -9.65
CA ILE A 109 -8.00 -5.54 -9.17
C ILE A 109 -7.93 -6.52 -8.00
N GLU A 110 -7.00 -7.45 -8.05
CA GLU A 110 -6.72 -8.36 -6.94
C GLU A 110 -5.24 -8.33 -6.62
N GLY A 111 -4.88 -8.43 -5.36
CA GLY A 111 -3.46 -8.48 -5.04
C GLY A 111 -3.11 -8.95 -3.64
N ILE A 112 -1.91 -9.49 -3.52
CA ILE A 112 -1.20 -9.66 -2.26
C ILE A 112 -0.41 -8.38 -2.06
N LEU A 113 -0.87 -7.56 -1.10
CA LEU A 113 -0.40 -6.17 -0.93
C LEU A 113 0.44 -5.98 0.34
N SER A 114 0.72 -7.05 1.09
CA SER A 114 1.55 -7.02 2.31
C SER A 114 2.60 -8.11 2.23
N GLY A 115 3.87 -7.71 2.28
CA GLY A 115 4.99 -8.66 2.27
C GLY A 115 5.00 -9.58 3.47
N THR A 116 4.65 -9.06 4.66
CA THR A 116 4.53 -9.85 5.89
C THR A 116 3.43 -10.91 5.79
N LEU A 117 2.23 -10.53 5.33
CA LEU A 117 1.14 -11.48 5.16
C LEU A 117 1.42 -12.47 4.02
N SER A 118 2.08 -12.03 2.95
CA SER A 118 2.58 -12.89 1.88
C SER A 118 3.52 -13.96 2.45
N TYR A 119 4.52 -13.54 3.22
CA TYR A 119 5.47 -14.44 3.88
C TYR A 119 4.76 -15.46 4.77
N LEU A 120 3.90 -15.00 5.68
CA LEU A 120 3.20 -15.89 6.61
C LEU A 120 2.37 -16.96 5.88
N PHE A 121 1.61 -16.61 4.85
CA PHE A 121 0.78 -17.59 4.13
C PHE A 121 1.52 -18.38 3.03
N ASN A 122 2.73 -17.96 2.66
CA ASN A 122 3.64 -18.76 1.84
C ASN A 122 4.42 -19.77 2.67
N ALA A 123 4.77 -19.43 3.92
CA ALA A 123 5.50 -20.29 4.84
C ALA A 123 4.60 -21.24 5.64
N TYR A 124 3.34 -20.89 5.89
CA TYR A 124 2.44 -21.72 6.69
C TYR A 124 2.05 -23.02 5.97
N ASP A 125 2.52 -24.15 6.50
CA ASP A 125 2.24 -25.50 6.02
C ASP A 125 1.41 -26.36 6.99
N GLY A 126 1.04 -25.78 8.14
CA GLY A 126 0.31 -26.42 9.22
C GLY A 126 1.15 -27.30 10.16
N SER A 127 2.47 -27.40 9.97
CA SER A 127 3.37 -28.18 10.84
C SER A 127 3.62 -27.50 12.19
N VAL A 128 3.59 -26.17 12.22
CA VAL A 128 3.70 -25.34 13.43
C VAL A 128 2.41 -24.54 13.66
N PRO A 129 2.09 -24.14 14.90
CA PRO A 129 0.99 -23.22 15.17
C PRO A 129 1.20 -21.87 14.48
N PHE A 130 0.12 -21.24 13.99
CA PHE A 130 0.22 -19.96 13.27
C PHE A 130 0.78 -18.85 14.16
N SER A 131 0.40 -18.82 15.44
CA SER A 131 0.93 -17.90 16.44
C SER A 131 2.46 -17.99 16.61
N GLN A 132 3.01 -19.20 16.54
CA GLN A 132 4.45 -19.44 16.57
C GLN A 132 5.12 -18.88 15.31
N LEU A 133 4.57 -19.16 14.13
CA LEU A 133 5.08 -18.61 12.87
C LEU A 133 5.10 -17.07 12.87
N VAL A 134 4.08 -16.42 13.44
CA VAL A 134 4.06 -14.95 13.60
C VAL A 134 5.17 -14.48 14.55
N ALA A 135 5.43 -15.21 15.64
CA ALA A 135 6.50 -14.87 16.58
C ALA A 135 7.88 -14.98 15.91
N GLU A 136 8.13 -16.06 15.17
CA GLU A 136 9.37 -16.27 14.41
C GLU A 136 9.55 -15.18 13.34
N ALA A 137 8.48 -14.84 12.60
CA ALA A 137 8.51 -13.75 11.62
C ALA A 137 8.88 -12.40 12.26
N ARG A 138 8.40 -12.13 13.48
CA ARG A 138 8.76 -10.92 14.24
C ARG A 138 10.23 -10.93 14.65
N GLU A 139 10.75 -12.07 15.13
CA GLU A 139 12.16 -12.21 15.52
C GLU A 139 13.11 -12.01 14.33
N MET A 140 12.70 -12.47 13.14
CA MET A 140 13.42 -12.24 11.88
C MET A 140 13.28 -10.82 11.33
N GLY A 141 12.44 -9.97 11.94
CA GLY A 141 12.19 -8.60 11.48
C GLY A 141 11.31 -8.51 10.22
N PHE A 142 10.51 -9.54 9.94
CA PHE A 142 9.54 -9.53 8.83
C PHE A 142 8.20 -8.90 9.19
N THR A 143 7.96 -8.58 10.46
CA THR A 143 6.79 -7.85 10.93
C THR A 143 7.19 -6.48 11.46
N GLU A 144 6.21 -5.59 11.61
CA GLU A 144 6.34 -4.42 12.46
C GLU A 144 6.63 -4.82 13.94
N PRO A 145 7.18 -3.91 14.77
CA PRO A 145 7.47 -4.20 16.19
C PRO A 145 6.26 -4.76 16.95
N ASP A 146 5.07 -4.30 16.59
CA ASP A 146 3.77 -4.86 16.95
C ASP A 146 3.16 -5.58 15.73
N PRO A 147 3.17 -6.93 15.68
CA PRO A 147 2.64 -7.69 14.55
C PRO A 147 1.16 -7.45 14.24
N ARG A 148 0.41 -6.83 15.17
CA ARG A 148 -0.99 -6.47 14.93
C ARG A 148 -1.11 -5.46 13.80
N ASP A 149 -0.12 -4.60 13.58
CA ASP A 149 -0.16 -3.61 12.52
C ASP A 149 -0.23 -4.28 11.12
N ASP A 150 0.50 -5.37 10.93
CA ASP A 150 0.43 -6.21 9.72
C ASP A 150 -0.83 -7.08 9.68
N LEU A 151 -1.06 -7.88 10.74
CA LEU A 151 -2.16 -8.85 10.83
C LEU A 151 -3.55 -8.20 10.81
N SER A 152 -3.63 -6.91 11.10
CA SER A 152 -4.89 -6.19 11.05
C SER A 152 -5.46 -6.03 9.65
N GLY A 153 -4.62 -6.06 8.62
CA GLY A 153 -5.01 -5.83 7.22
C GLY A 153 -5.24 -4.36 6.86
N HIS A 154 -5.05 -3.41 7.79
CA HIS A 154 -5.28 -1.98 7.52
C HIS A 154 -4.32 -1.41 6.48
N ASP A 155 -3.09 -1.93 6.36
CA ASP A 155 -2.18 -1.49 5.32
C ASP A 155 -2.65 -1.92 3.92
N VAL A 156 -3.16 -3.15 3.80
CA VAL A 156 -3.82 -3.65 2.58
C VAL A 156 -5.04 -2.77 2.26
N ALA A 157 -5.84 -2.41 3.26
CA ALA A 157 -7.00 -1.55 3.08
C ALA A 157 -6.64 -0.15 2.57
N ARG A 158 -5.57 0.46 3.09
CA ARG A 158 -5.05 1.73 2.58
C ARG A 158 -4.62 1.59 1.12
N LYS A 159 -3.88 0.55 0.77
CA LYS A 159 -3.45 0.31 -0.62
C LYS A 159 -4.64 0.10 -1.57
N LEU A 160 -5.68 -0.64 -1.14
CA LEU A 160 -6.92 -0.79 -1.90
C LEU A 160 -7.64 0.55 -2.09
N LEU A 161 -7.69 1.40 -1.07
CA LEU A 161 -8.29 2.73 -1.18
C LEU A 161 -7.57 3.58 -2.23
N ILE A 162 -6.24 3.51 -2.27
CA ILE A 162 -5.42 4.23 -3.25
C ILE A 162 -5.75 3.73 -4.66
N LEU A 163 -5.79 2.41 -4.88
CA LEU A 163 -6.16 1.81 -6.16
C LEU A 163 -7.60 2.17 -6.57
N ALA A 164 -8.54 2.15 -5.63
CA ALA A 164 -9.94 2.51 -5.87
C ALA A 164 -10.08 3.96 -6.34
N ARG A 165 -9.38 4.89 -5.68
CA ARG A 165 -9.38 6.30 -6.06
C ARG A 165 -8.69 6.52 -7.41
N GLU A 166 -7.64 5.76 -7.71
CA GLU A 166 -6.94 5.84 -9.00
C GLU A 166 -7.84 5.46 -10.17
N ILE A 167 -8.71 4.45 -10.02
CA ILE A 167 -9.70 4.08 -11.04
C ILE A 167 -10.96 4.97 -11.02
N GLY A 168 -10.94 6.08 -10.27
CA GLY A 168 -12.00 7.09 -10.27
C GLY A 168 -13.12 6.88 -9.24
N LEU A 169 -13.02 5.92 -8.32
CA LEU A 169 -14.05 5.70 -7.31
C LEU A 169 -13.99 6.73 -6.18
N LYS A 170 -15.15 7.30 -5.85
CA LYS A 170 -15.34 8.09 -4.63
C LYS A 170 -15.48 7.16 -3.43
N MET A 171 -14.37 6.92 -2.72
CA MET A 171 -14.31 5.97 -1.61
C MET A 171 -13.62 6.56 -0.38
N GLU A 172 -14.11 6.17 0.79
CA GLU A 172 -13.52 6.39 2.11
C GLU A 172 -12.95 5.09 2.67
N ILE A 173 -11.93 5.20 3.53
CA ILE A 173 -11.30 4.02 4.15
C ILE A 173 -12.29 3.15 4.93
N ALA A 174 -13.31 3.76 5.55
CA ALA A 174 -14.37 3.07 6.29
C ALA A 174 -15.26 2.18 5.39
N GLN A 175 -15.26 2.41 4.07
CA GLN A 175 -15.99 1.59 3.10
C GLN A 175 -15.20 0.35 2.66
N VAL A 176 -13.89 0.31 2.92
CA VAL A 176 -13.06 -0.87 2.66
C VAL A 176 -13.34 -1.91 3.75
N ARG A 177 -13.83 -3.09 3.36
CA ARG A 177 -14.09 -4.18 4.30
C ARG A 177 -12.78 -4.86 4.66
N VAL A 178 -12.49 -5.00 5.94
CA VAL A 178 -11.22 -5.60 6.40
C VAL A 178 -11.50 -6.76 7.35
N HIS A 179 -11.11 -7.96 6.92
CA HIS A 179 -11.14 -9.17 7.73
C HIS A 179 -9.79 -9.32 8.44
N SER A 180 -9.65 -8.67 9.59
CA SER A 180 -8.44 -8.74 10.41
C SER A 180 -8.16 -10.17 10.88
N LEU A 181 -6.89 -10.58 10.82
CA LEU A 181 -6.38 -11.83 11.38
C LEU A 181 -6.14 -11.72 12.89
N VAL A 182 -6.20 -10.51 13.46
CA VAL A 182 -6.13 -10.28 14.90
C VAL A 182 -7.52 -10.51 15.51
N PRO A 183 -7.68 -11.50 16.40
CA PRO A 183 -8.93 -11.74 17.08
C PRO A 183 -9.41 -10.50 17.85
N PRO A 184 -10.73 -10.21 17.92
CA PRO A 184 -11.24 -8.97 18.53
C PRO A 184 -10.71 -8.65 19.93
N PRO A 185 -10.56 -9.62 20.87
CA PRO A 185 -10.02 -9.34 22.20
C PRO A 185 -8.57 -8.86 22.20
N LEU A 186 -7.80 -9.13 21.14
CA LEU A 186 -6.36 -8.84 21.05
C LEU A 186 -6.05 -7.54 20.29
N ARG A 187 -7.06 -6.86 19.76
CA ARG A 187 -6.91 -5.67 18.91
C ARG A 187 -6.58 -4.38 19.67
N ARG A 188 -6.82 -4.35 20.98
CA ARG A 188 -6.75 -3.11 21.78
C ARG A 188 -5.68 -3.22 22.87
N GLY A 189 -5.21 -2.07 23.33
CA GLY A 189 -4.21 -1.95 24.39
C GLY A 189 -2.76 -2.05 23.88
N PRO A 190 -1.80 -1.76 24.75
CA PRO A 190 -0.38 -1.80 24.41
C PRO A 190 0.04 -3.23 24.03
N PHE A 191 0.97 -3.33 23.09
CA PHE A 191 1.57 -4.61 22.74
C PHE A 191 2.37 -5.16 23.92
N SER A 192 2.33 -6.48 24.13
CA SER A 192 3.15 -7.18 25.11
C SER A 192 3.41 -8.60 24.63
N SER A 193 4.40 -9.27 25.22
CA SER A 193 4.69 -10.68 24.94
C SER A 193 3.52 -11.63 25.20
N GLN A 194 2.54 -11.22 26.02
CA GLN A 194 1.29 -11.95 26.26
C GLN A 194 0.39 -12.05 25.02
N PHE A 195 0.67 -11.27 23.97
CA PHE A 195 -0.03 -11.38 22.70
C PHE A 195 0.07 -12.77 22.09
N PHE A 196 1.26 -13.40 22.07
CA PHE A 196 1.45 -14.69 21.39
C PHE A 196 0.71 -15.85 22.08
N PRO A 197 0.81 -16.04 23.42
CA PRO A 197 0.00 -17.05 24.11
C PRO A 197 -1.51 -16.83 23.93
N ALA A 198 -1.96 -15.57 23.85
CA ALA A 198 -3.36 -15.25 23.62
C ALA A 198 -3.80 -15.54 22.17
N LEU A 199 -2.93 -15.25 21.18
CA LEU A 199 -3.15 -15.57 19.78
C LEU A 199 -3.19 -17.08 19.55
N ALA A 200 -2.37 -17.85 20.29
CA ALA A 200 -2.30 -19.30 20.17
C ALA A 200 -3.66 -20.01 20.42
N ARG A 201 -4.55 -19.39 21.19
CA ARG A 201 -5.93 -19.88 21.40
C ARG A 201 -6.75 -19.96 20.10
N TYR A 202 -6.32 -19.28 19.04
CA TYR A 202 -6.99 -19.20 17.75
C TYR A 202 -6.31 -20.03 16.65
N ASP A 203 -5.19 -20.71 16.94
CA ASP A 203 -4.42 -21.47 15.94
C ASP A 203 -5.24 -22.56 15.26
N SER A 204 -6.11 -23.25 16.02
CA SER A 204 -7.00 -24.27 15.48
C SER A 204 -7.95 -23.73 14.40
N THR A 205 -8.30 -22.44 14.44
CA THR A 205 -9.15 -21.81 13.42
C THR A 205 -8.39 -21.61 12.12
N VAL A 206 -7.13 -21.19 12.19
CA VAL A 206 -6.26 -21.02 11.02
C VAL A 206 -5.92 -22.38 10.41
N LEU A 207 -5.57 -23.36 11.24
CA LEU A 207 -5.26 -24.72 10.80
C LEU A 207 -6.44 -25.36 10.07
N LYS A 208 -7.66 -25.29 10.62
CA LYS A 208 -8.87 -25.82 9.95
C LYS A 208 -9.11 -25.18 8.59
N ARG A 209 -8.90 -23.86 8.46
CA ARG A 209 -9.03 -23.18 7.16
C ARG A 209 -7.97 -23.65 6.18
N PHE A 210 -6.73 -23.80 6.64
CA PHE A 210 -5.61 -24.29 5.83
C PHE A 210 -5.85 -25.71 5.34
N GLU A 211 -6.22 -26.64 6.24
CA GLU A 211 -6.52 -28.03 5.88
C GLU A 211 -7.69 -28.13 4.90
N ALA A 212 -8.73 -27.31 5.09
CA ALA A 212 -9.86 -27.25 4.17
C ALA A 212 -9.42 -26.80 2.77
N ALA A 213 -8.65 -25.71 2.65
CA ALA A 213 -8.12 -25.26 1.37
C ALA A 213 -7.20 -26.31 0.73
N ARG A 214 -6.30 -26.92 1.52
CA ARG A 214 -5.38 -27.96 1.08
C ARG A 214 -6.12 -29.19 0.55
N SER A 215 -7.21 -29.61 1.20
CA SER A 215 -8.04 -30.75 0.78
C SER A 215 -8.69 -30.53 -0.59
N ARG A 216 -8.89 -29.28 -1.00
CA ARG A 216 -9.41 -28.88 -2.32
C ARG A 216 -8.31 -28.59 -3.34
N GLY A 217 -7.04 -28.82 -2.99
CA GLY A 217 -5.90 -28.52 -3.85
C GLY A 217 -5.59 -27.03 -3.96
N SER A 218 -6.15 -26.19 -3.08
CA SER A 218 -5.97 -24.74 -3.05
C SER A 218 -4.93 -24.30 -2.01
N VAL A 219 -4.57 -23.02 -2.04
CA VAL A 219 -3.72 -22.36 -1.04
C VAL A 219 -4.45 -21.17 -0.43
N LEU A 220 -4.07 -20.76 0.78
CA LEU A 220 -4.61 -19.54 1.40
C LEU A 220 -3.71 -18.35 1.10
N ARG A 221 -4.30 -17.20 0.80
CA ARG A 221 -3.60 -15.92 0.60
C ARG A 221 -4.39 -14.81 1.25
N TYR A 222 -3.72 -13.92 1.97
CA TYR A 222 -4.35 -12.68 2.40
C TYR A 222 -4.29 -11.67 1.25
N VAL A 223 -5.44 -11.31 0.72
CA VAL A 223 -5.55 -10.54 -0.52
C VAL A 223 -6.39 -9.30 -0.30
N GLY A 224 -6.12 -8.28 -1.12
CA GLY A 224 -7.05 -7.21 -1.38
C GLY A 224 -7.76 -7.44 -2.71
N ILE A 225 -9.07 -7.24 -2.74
CA ILE A 225 -9.91 -7.33 -3.94
C ILE A 225 -10.66 -6.01 -4.07
N LEU A 226 -10.62 -5.44 -5.27
CA LEU A 226 -11.42 -4.31 -5.69
C LEU A 226 -12.20 -4.72 -6.94
N GLU A 227 -13.52 -4.81 -6.82
CA GLU A 227 -14.40 -5.28 -7.89
C GLU A 227 -15.78 -4.64 -7.72
N ASN A 228 -16.43 -4.23 -8.82
CA ASN A 228 -17.79 -3.68 -8.80
C ASN A 228 -17.96 -2.53 -7.78
N GLY A 229 -16.96 -1.65 -7.67
CA GLY A 229 -16.96 -0.52 -6.73
C GLY A 229 -16.80 -0.90 -5.25
N ARG A 230 -16.51 -2.16 -4.93
CA ARG A 230 -16.33 -2.65 -3.56
C ARG A 230 -14.89 -3.09 -3.33
N ALA A 231 -14.35 -2.70 -2.18
CA ALA A 231 -13.01 -3.08 -1.75
C ALA A 231 -13.08 -3.98 -0.51
N GLU A 232 -12.36 -5.10 -0.53
CA GLU A 232 -12.26 -6.05 0.58
C GLU A 232 -10.82 -6.55 0.75
N ALA A 233 -10.34 -6.57 2.00
CA ALA A 233 -9.10 -7.23 2.39
C ALA A 233 -9.43 -8.44 3.26
N SER A 234 -9.11 -9.64 2.80
CA SER A 234 -9.48 -10.88 3.50
C SER A 234 -8.59 -12.07 3.14
N LEU A 235 -8.73 -13.15 3.93
CA LEU A 235 -8.07 -14.41 3.65
C LEU A 235 -8.88 -15.18 2.60
N MET A 236 -8.32 -15.31 1.40
CA MET A 236 -8.93 -15.97 0.25
C MET A 236 -8.30 -17.34 0.01
N GLU A 237 -9.13 -18.29 -0.40
CA GLU A 237 -8.68 -19.55 -0.97
C GLU A 237 -8.41 -19.37 -2.48
N CYS A 238 -7.17 -19.58 -2.88
CA CYS A 238 -6.72 -19.49 -4.27
C CYS A 238 -6.50 -20.90 -4.83
N SER A 239 -7.13 -21.23 -5.96
CA SER A 239 -6.74 -22.43 -6.72
C SER A 239 -5.27 -22.30 -7.17
N ARG A 240 -4.58 -23.42 -7.40
CA ARG A 240 -3.16 -23.41 -7.81
C ARG A 240 -2.89 -22.71 -9.14
N ASN A 241 -3.89 -22.58 -9.99
CA ASN A 241 -3.79 -21.88 -11.28
C ASN A 241 -4.14 -20.39 -11.16
N HIS A 242 -4.59 -19.93 -9.98
CA HIS A 242 -4.88 -18.53 -9.74
C HIS A 242 -3.58 -17.70 -9.73
N PRO A 243 -3.52 -16.50 -10.35
CA PRO A 243 -2.30 -15.69 -10.39
C PRO A 243 -1.69 -15.42 -9.00
N LEU A 244 -2.51 -15.22 -7.98
CA LEU A 244 -2.02 -14.97 -6.61
C LEU A 244 -1.46 -16.22 -5.90
N ALA A 245 -1.71 -17.42 -6.43
CA ALA A 245 -1.15 -18.64 -5.84
C ALA A 245 0.35 -18.79 -6.09
N SER A 246 0.90 -18.13 -7.12
CA SER A 246 2.32 -18.20 -7.49
C SER A 246 3.24 -17.31 -6.65
N ALA A 247 2.71 -16.57 -5.67
CA ALA A 247 3.50 -15.77 -4.75
C ALA A 247 4.56 -16.61 -4.02
N LYS A 248 5.76 -16.04 -3.89
CA LYS A 248 6.90 -16.65 -3.20
C LYS A 248 7.44 -15.67 -2.16
N GLY A 249 7.91 -16.21 -1.03
CA GLY A 249 8.51 -15.39 0.02
C GLY A 249 7.58 -14.24 0.44
N SER A 250 8.08 -13.02 0.35
CA SER A 250 7.36 -11.78 0.68
C SER A 250 6.92 -10.98 -0.56
N ASP A 251 6.86 -11.61 -1.74
CA ASP A 251 6.45 -10.94 -2.97
C ASP A 251 5.04 -10.35 -2.84
N ASN A 252 4.87 -9.15 -3.40
CA ASN A 252 3.57 -8.63 -3.75
C ASN A 252 3.22 -9.08 -5.16
N ILE A 253 1.94 -9.35 -5.38
CA ILE A 253 1.38 -9.62 -6.71
C ILE A 253 0.13 -8.76 -6.85
N ILE A 254 0.00 -8.06 -7.97
CA ILE A 254 -1.21 -7.33 -8.35
C ILE A 254 -1.63 -7.82 -9.73
N ALA A 255 -2.89 -8.22 -9.85
CA ALA A 255 -3.51 -8.65 -11.08
C ALA A 255 -4.62 -7.66 -11.47
N PHE A 256 -4.51 -7.10 -12.67
CA PHE A 256 -5.50 -6.23 -13.27
C PHE A 256 -6.32 -7.02 -14.29
N THR A 257 -7.61 -7.17 -14.03
CA THR A 257 -8.57 -7.65 -15.02
C THR A 257 -9.30 -6.45 -15.58
N THR A 258 -9.25 -6.29 -16.89
CA THR A 258 -9.87 -5.18 -17.61
C THR A 258 -10.73 -5.70 -18.75
N THR A 259 -11.40 -4.82 -19.49
CA THR A 259 -12.14 -5.21 -20.69
C THR A 259 -11.22 -5.86 -21.74
N ARG A 260 -9.99 -5.37 -21.90
CA ARG A 260 -9.00 -5.91 -22.85
C ARG A 260 -8.19 -7.08 -22.28
N TYR A 261 -7.93 -7.09 -20.97
CA TYR A 261 -7.27 -8.18 -20.23
C TYR A 261 -8.30 -9.09 -19.52
N SER A 262 -9.39 -9.43 -20.21
CA SER A 262 -10.53 -10.14 -19.62
C SER A 262 -10.33 -11.65 -19.47
N ARG A 263 -9.53 -12.27 -20.35
CA ARG A 263 -9.20 -13.70 -20.29
C ARG A 263 -7.94 -14.00 -19.47
N THR A 264 -6.97 -13.10 -19.55
CA THR A 264 -5.67 -13.24 -18.90
C THR A 264 -5.35 -11.91 -18.23
N PRO A 265 -5.50 -11.83 -16.90
CA PRO A 265 -5.20 -10.60 -16.16
C PRO A 265 -3.75 -10.17 -16.39
N LEU A 266 -3.51 -8.86 -16.44
CA LEU A 266 -2.15 -8.31 -16.43
C LEU A 266 -1.59 -8.41 -15.01
N VAL A 267 -0.49 -9.14 -14.83
CA VAL A 267 0.09 -9.41 -13.51
C VAL A 267 1.41 -8.66 -13.35
N VAL A 268 1.53 -7.89 -12.26
CA VAL A 268 2.76 -7.27 -11.79
C VAL A 268 3.18 -7.97 -10.50
N GLN A 269 4.38 -8.55 -10.48
CA GLN A 269 4.91 -9.30 -9.33
C GLN A 269 6.35 -8.90 -9.02
N GLY A 270 6.68 -8.86 -7.72
CA GLY A 270 8.05 -8.83 -7.22
C GLY A 270 8.09 -8.38 -5.75
N PRO A 271 9.27 -7.97 -5.26
CA PRO A 271 9.45 -7.57 -3.87
C PRO A 271 8.51 -6.42 -3.48
N GLY A 272 7.68 -6.67 -2.47
CA GLY A 272 6.64 -5.75 -2.04
C GLY A 272 7.05 -4.69 -1.01
N ALA A 273 8.29 -4.79 -0.52
CA ALA A 273 8.88 -3.97 0.53
C ALA A 273 10.43 -4.01 0.40
N GLY A 274 11.09 -3.11 1.12
CA GLY A 274 12.56 -3.00 1.14
C GLY A 274 13.01 -1.57 0.84
N ALA A 275 14.03 -1.11 1.57
CA ALA A 275 14.51 0.28 1.49
C ALA A 275 15.00 0.61 0.08
N ASP A 276 15.85 -0.25 -0.50
CA ASP A 276 16.45 -0.01 -1.83
C ASP A 276 15.39 -0.03 -2.94
N VAL A 277 14.48 -1.00 -2.90
CA VAL A 277 13.41 -1.15 -3.91
C VAL A 277 12.43 0.03 -3.83
N THR A 278 12.11 0.49 -2.62
CA THR A 278 11.25 1.67 -2.43
C THR A 278 11.96 2.94 -2.89
N ALA A 279 13.24 3.14 -2.54
CA ALA A 279 14.03 4.28 -2.98
C ALA A 279 14.16 4.33 -4.51
N MET A 280 14.35 3.17 -5.15
CA MET A 280 14.33 3.05 -6.62
C MET A 280 12.99 3.52 -7.20
N GLY A 281 11.86 3.13 -6.60
CA GLY A 281 10.54 3.58 -7.05
C GLY A 281 10.34 5.09 -6.91
N VAL A 282 10.81 5.69 -5.80
CA VAL A 282 10.80 7.16 -5.63
C VAL A 282 11.65 7.83 -6.71
N PHE A 283 12.84 7.28 -6.98
CA PHE A 283 13.71 7.82 -8.02
C PHE A 283 13.10 7.68 -9.42
N SER A 284 12.40 6.57 -9.70
CA SER A 284 11.63 6.39 -10.93
C SER A 284 10.59 7.49 -11.11
N ASP A 285 9.89 7.89 -10.06
CA ASP A 285 8.93 8.99 -10.12
C ASP A 285 9.60 10.35 -10.35
N ILE A 286 10.78 10.59 -9.78
CA ILE A 286 11.58 11.78 -10.10
C ILE A 286 11.95 11.81 -11.59
N LEU A 287 12.40 10.69 -12.16
CA LEU A 287 12.74 10.59 -13.58
C LEU A 287 11.52 10.77 -14.49
N LYS A 288 10.36 10.19 -14.14
CA LYS A 288 9.10 10.41 -14.87
C LYS A 288 8.71 11.88 -14.86
N LEU A 289 8.82 12.54 -13.70
CA LEU A 289 8.55 13.97 -13.60
C LEU A 289 9.41 14.77 -14.57
N LEU A 290 10.73 14.50 -14.62
CA LEU A 290 11.63 15.18 -15.55
C LEU A 290 11.21 15.00 -17.02
N HIS A 291 10.63 13.86 -17.38
CA HIS A 291 10.12 13.62 -18.74
C HIS A 291 8.79 14.33 -19.03
N TYR A 292 7.98 14.60 -18.00
CA TYR A 292 6.71 15.31 -18.14
C TYR A 292 6.85 16.84 -18.17
N LEU A 293 7.97 17.36 -17.70
CA LEU A 293 8.25 18.78 -17.70
C LEU A 293 8.77 19.22 -19.08
N PRO A 294 8.34 20.40 -19.57
CA PRO A 294 8.90 20.96 -20.78
C PRO A 294 10.39 21.27 -20.60
N GLU A 295 11.16 21.17 -21.70
CA GLU A 295 12.56 21.62 -21.78
C GLU A 295 12.72 23.11 -21.45
#